data_AF-A0AB34YIT3-F1
#
_entry.id   AF-A0AB34YIT3-F1
#
_cell.length_a   1.000
_cell.length_b   1.000
_cell.length_c   1.000
_cell.angle_alpha   90.00
_cell.angle_beta   90.00
_cell.angle_gamma   90.00
#
_symmetry.space_group_name_H-M   'P 1'
#
loop_
_entity.id
_entity.type
_entity.pdbx_description
1 polymer ?
#
loop_
_entity_poly.entity_id
_entity_poly.type
_entity_poly.pdbx_seq_one_letter_code
_entity_poly.pdbx_strand_id
1 'polypeptide(L)'
;MKPPVELDPDVDDLAPSGDVITAYDEQHFVTYLRILDAEAEDADWKEVAQIVLHRDPASDEVRTRRCWQSHLERAEWLAREGYRQILEQAAANRNR
;
A
#
# COMPACT_ATOMS: atom_id res chain seq x y z
N MET A 1 17.67 10.91 -14.89
CA MET A 1 16.21 10.67 -14.83
C MET A 1 15.91 9.93 -13.54
N LYS A 2 14.87 10.30 -12.80
CA LYS A 2 14.32 9.38 -11.80
C LYS A 2 13.78 8.15 -12.56
N PRO A 3 14.00 6.93 -12.07
CA PRO A 3 13.41 5.75 -12.71
C PRO A 3 11.89 5.92 -12.82
N PRO A 4 11.24 5.30 -13.82
CA PRO A 4 9.78 5.25 -13.88
C PRO A 4 9.23 4.71 -12.56
N VAL A 5 8.12 5.27 -12.09
CA VAL A 5 7.41 4.70 -10.95
C VAL A 5 6.91 3.32 -11.36
N GLU A 6 7.27 2.30 -10.60
CA GLU A 6 6.70 0.95 -10.75
C GLU A 6 5.26 1.00 -10.29
N LEU A 7 4.32 0.70 -11.21
CA LEU A 7 2.89 0.82 -10.95
C LEU A 7 2.28 -0.42 -10.31
N ASP A 8 3.00 -1.54 -10.37
CA ASP A 8 2.50 -2.86 -9.99
C ASP A 8 3.60 -3.72 -9.35
N PRO A 9 4.25 -3.23 -8.26
CA PRO A 9 5.27 -3.99 -7.56
C PRO A 9 4.66 -5.21 -6.86
N ASP A 10 5.42 -6.31 -6.81
CA ASP A 10 5.08 -7.46 -5.97
C ASP A 10 5.11 -7.08 -4.49
N VAL A 11 4.12 -7.55 -3.74
CA VAL A 11 3.99 -7.29 -2.30
C VAL A 11 4.53 -8.43 -1.45
N ASP A 12 5.07 -8.09 -0.30
CA ASP A 12 5.34 -9.04 0.76
C ASP A 12 4.04 -9.63 1.34
N ASP A 13 4.16 -10.71 2.11
CA ASP A 13 2.99 -11.34 2.74
C ASP A 13 2.27 -10.41 3.72
N LEU A 14 2.97 -9.45 4.31
CA LEU A 14 2.44 -8.47 5.25
C LEU A 14 3.02 -7.09 4.95
N ALA A 15 2.17 -6.07 5.00
CA ALA A 15 2.63 -4.69 5.00
C ALA A 15 3.37 -4.35 6.30
N PRO A 16 4.27 -3.35 6.29
CA PRO A 16 4.87 -2.83 7.50
C PRO A 16 3.81 -2.26 8.45
N SER A 17 4.14 -2.22 9.73
CA SER A 17 3.32 -1.60 10.78
C SER A 17 4.14 -0.55 11.54
N GLY A 18 3.47 0.22 12.41
CA GLY A 18 4.07 1.30 13.17
C GLY A 18 3.83 2.68 12.58
N ASP A 19 4.47 3.69 13.14
CA ASP A 19 4.17 5.11 12.94
C ASP A 19 5.21 5.83 12.07
N VAL A 20 6.05 5.10 11.34
CA VAL A 20 7.10 5.67 10.47
C VAL A 20 6.93 5.13 9.05
N ILE A 21 7.07 6.01 8.04
CA ILE A 21 7.14 5.60 6.63
C ILE A 21 8.46 4.87 6.36
N THR A 22 8.36 3.70 5.74
CA THR A 22 9.48 2.83 5.39
C THR A 22 9.77 2.89 3.88
N ALA A 23 10.91 2.36 3.46
CA ALA A 23 11.21 2.19 2.05
C ALA A 23 10.20 1.27 1.33
N TYR A 24 9.62 0.30 2.05
CA TYR A 24 8.53 -0.53 1.53
C TYR A 24 7.32 0.33 1.16
N ASP A 25 6.93 1.26 2.04
CA ASP A 25 5.79 2.13 1.77
C ASP A 25 6.03 2.99 0.53
N GLU A 26 7.24 3.55 0.39
CA GLU A 26 7.61 4.40 -0.75
C GLU A 26 7.52 3.66 -2.09
N GLN A 27 7.87 2.37 -2.10
CA GLN A 27 7.72 1.51 -3.28
C GLN A 27 6.24 1.21 -3.58
N HIS A 28 5.38 1.13 -2.56
CA HIS A 28 4.01 0.63 -2.67
C HIS A 28 2.93 1.71 -2.59
N PHE A 29 3.28 3.01 -2.71
CA PHE A 29 2.27 4.08 -2.66
C PHE A 29 1.15 3.90 -3.70
N VAL A 30 1.47 3.45 -4.91
CA VAL A 30 0.45 3.20 -5.94
C VAL A 30 -0.47 2.04 -5.54
N THR A 31 0.09 0.96 -4.99
CA THR A 31 -0.66 -0.18 -4.45
C THR A 31 -1.63 0.27 -3.35
N TYR A 32 -1.18 1.09 -2.40
CA TYR A 32 -2.03 1.61 -1.33
C TYR A 32 -3.18 2.48 -1.85
N LEU A 33 -2.91 3.35 -2.83
CA LEU A 33 -3.96 4.17 -3.44
C LEU A 33 -5.02 3.32 -4.15
N ARG A 34 -4.61 2.26 -4.87
CA ARG A 34 -5.55 1.33 -5.53
C ARG A 34 -6.40 0.55 -4.53
N ILE A 35 -5.83 0.16 -3.39
CA ILE A 35 -6.60 -0.50 -2.30
C ILE A 35 -7.63 0.45 -1.70
N LEU A 36 -7.23 1.70 -1.42
CA LEU A 36 -8.15 2.70 -0.85
C LEU A 36 -9.29 3.06 -1.81
N ASP A 37 -9.00 3.15 -3.11
CA ASP A 37 -10.00 3.39 -4.15
C ASP A 37 -11.01 2.23 -4.21
N ALA A 38 -10.52 0.98 -4.19
CA ALA A 38 -11.37 -0.21 -4.17
C ALA A 38 -12.21 -0.32 -2.88
N GLU A 39 -11.64 0.02 -1.73
CA GLU A 39 -12.38 0.08 -0.45
C GLU A 39 -13.48 1.16 -0.49
N ALA A 40 -13.20 2.32 -1.10
CA ALA A 40 -14.20 3.38 -1.26
C ALA A 40 -15.36 3.00 -2.21
N GLU A 41 -15.13 2.02 -3.10
CA GLU A 41 -16.14 1.44 -3.99
C GLU A 41 -16.85 0.19 -3.41
N ASP A 42 -16.57 -0.19 -2.15
CA ASP A 42 -17.08 -1.42 -1.50
C ASP A 42 -16.75 -2.69 -2.33
N ALA A 43 -15.58 -2.70 -2.99
CA ALA A 43 -15.16 -3.83 -3.82
C ALA A 43 -14.92 -5.11 -2.99
N ASP A 44 -15.10 -6.28 -3.61
CA ASP A 44 -14.78 -7.55 -2.96
C ASP A 44 -13.26 -7.66 -2.74
N TRP A 45 -12.85 -7.84 -1.49
CA TRP A 45 -11.45 -8.03 -1.10
C TRP A 45 -10.72 -9.11 -1.91
N LYS A 46 -11.45 -10.14 -2.41
CA LYS A 46 -10.87 -11.18 -3.27
C LYS A 46 -10.43 -10.65 -4.62
N GLU A 47 -11.23 -9.77 -5.22
CA GLU A 47 -10.89 -9.11 -6.49
C GLU A 47 -9.72 -8.16 -6.29
N VAL A 48 -9.71 -7.39 -5.19
CA VAL A 48 -8.59 -6.51 -4.84
C VAL A 48 -7.30 -7.32 -4.62
N ALA A 49 -7.37 -8.43 -3.90
CA ALA A 49 -6.20 -9.28 -3.66
C ALA A 49 -5.62 -9.85 -4.96
N GLN A 50 -6.46 -10.25 -5.91
CA GLN A 50 -6.01 -10.77 -7.21
C GLN A 50 -5.43 -9.67 -8.10
N ILE A 51 -6.12 -8.52 -8.20
CA ILE A 51 -5.80 -7.46 -9.17
C ILE A 51 -4.71 -6.51 -8.67
N VAL A 52 -4.64 -6.25 -7.36
CA VAL A 52 -3.75 -5.24 -6.77
C VAL A 52 -2.59 -5.86 -6.00
N LEU A 53 -2.78 -7.03 -5.38
CA LEU A 53 -1.74 -7.70 -4.58
C LEU A 53 -1.14 -8.92 -5.28
N HIS A 54 -1.65 -9.28 -6.45
CA HIS A 54 -1.25 -10.47 -7.22
C HIS A 54 -1.32 -11.78 -6.41
N ARG A 55 -2.28 -11.85 -5.46
CA ARG A 55 -2.49 -13.03 -4.61
C ARG A 55 -3.80 -13.72 -4.96
N ASP A 56 -3.73 -15.04 -5.11
CA ASP A 56 -4.91 -15.85 -5.42
C ASP A 56 -5.56 -16.42 -4.14
N PRO A 57 -6.76 -15.94 -3.75
CA PRO A 57 -7.48 -16.47 -2.60
C PRO A 57 -7.94 -17.92 -2.78
N ALA A 58 -8.02 -18.45 -4.02
CA ALA A 58 -8.34 -19.86 -4.24
C ALA A 58 -7.18 -20.80 -3.87
N SER A 59 -5.94 -20.30 -3.95
CA SER A 59 -4.73 -21.05 -3.61
C SER A 59 -4.49 -21.09 -2.08
N ASP A 60 -4.65 -19.96 -1.39
CA ASP A 60 -4.58 -19.86 0.07
C ASP A 60 -5.41 -18.66 0.56
N GLU A 61 -6.67 -18.89 0.89
CA GLU A 61 -7.62 -17.84 1.28
C GLU A 61 -7.17 -17.11 2.56
N VAL A 62 -6.64 -17.86 3.54
CA VAL A 62 -6.28 -17.31 4.85
C VAL A 62 -5.07 -16.40 4.71
N ARG A 63 -4.00 -16.84 4.03
CA ARG A 63 -2.80 -16.02 3.82
C ARG A 63 -3.12 -14.81 2.93
N THR A 64 -3.91 -15.00 1.89
CA THR A 64 -4.32 -13.92 0.98
C THR A 64 -5.13 -12.85 1.72
N ARG A 65 -6.08 -13.26 2.55
CA ARG A 65 -6.87 -12.33 3.37
C ARG A 65 -6.00 -11.55 4.35
N ARG A 66 -5.02 -12.20 4.99
CA ARG A 66 -4.09 -11.53 5.91
C ARG A 66 -3.20 -10.52 5.18
N CYS A 67 -2.72 -10.86 4.00
CA CYS A 67 -1.97 -9.94 3.14
C CYS A 67 -2.84 -8.72 2.81
N TRP A 68 -4.05 -8.93 2.27
CA TRP A 68 -5.00 -7.86 1.97
C TRP A 68 -5.27 -6.95 3.17
N GLN A 69 -5.63 -7.54 4.31
CA GLN A 69 -5.97 -6.78 5.50
C GLN A 69 -4.80 -5.93 6.00
N SER A 70 -3.58 -6.48 6.05
CA SER A 70 -2.40 -5.71 6.48
C SER A 70 -2.10 -4.53 5.55
N HIS A 71 -2.29 -4.70 4.24
CA HIS A 71 -2.06 -3.64 3.26
C HIS A 71 -3.14 -2.57 3.29
N LEU A 72 -4.41 -2.96 3.51
CA LEU A 72 -5.50 -2.02 3.73
C LEU A 72 -5.25 -1.19 5.00
N GLU A 73 -4.98 -1.85 6.14
CA GLU A 73 -4.67 -1.18 7.41
C GLU A 73 -3.49 -0.19 7.25
N ARG A 74 -2.46 -0.60 6.49
CA ARG A 74 -1.31 0.27 6.22
C ARG A 74 -1.67 1.46 5.33
N ALA A 75 -2.46 1.25 4.29
CA ALA A 75 -2.92 2.29 3.39
C ALA A 75 -3.79 3.32 4.13
N GLU A 76 -4.70 2.87 5.00
CA GLU A 76 -5.54 3.73 5.84
C GLU A 76 -4.70 4.57 6.81
N TRP A 77 -3.71 3.96 7.46
CA TRP A 77 -2.78 4.70 8.33
C TRP A 77 -2.02 5.77 7.54
N LEU A 78 -1.54 5.45 6.34
CA LEU A 78 -0.83 6.39 5.49
C LEU A 78 -1.74 7.59 5.13
N ALA A 79 -2.99 7.32 4.75
CA ALA A 79 -3.96 8.34 4.40
C ALA A 79 -4.37 9.23 5.58
N ARG A 80 -4.49 8.66 6.78
CA ARG A 80 -4.92 9.39 7.98
C ARG A 80 -3.79 10.17 8.66
N GLU A 81 -2.60 9.59 8.73
CA GLU A 81 -1.53 10.08 9.61
C GLU A 81 -0.18 10.12 8.92
N GLY A 82 0.17 9.08 8.16
CA GLY A 82 1.48 8.97 7.51
C GLY A 82 1.76 10.06 6.49
N TYR A 83 0.75 10.58 5.78
CA TYR A 83 0.93 11.61 4.74
C TYR A 83 1.66 12.87 5.24
N ARG A 84 1.52 13.20 6.54
CA ARG A 84 2.22 14.34 7.15
C ARG A 84 3.74 14.20 7.04
N GLN A 85 4.26 13.00 7.23
CA GLN A 85 5.70 12.72 7.11
C GLN A 85 6.18 12.93 5.66
N ILE A 86 5.38 12.54 4.66
CA ILE A 86 5.70 12.79 3.24
C ILE A 86 5.84 14.29 2.97
N LEU A 87 4.90 15.09 3.48
CA LEU A 87 4.92 16.55 3.33
C LEU A 87 6.12 17.19 4.04
N GLU A 88 6.44 16.73 5.25
CA GLU A 88 7.61 17.19 6.01
C GLU A 88 8.92 16.86 5.30
N GLN A 89 9.07 15.64 4.79
CA GLN A 89 10.23 15.23 3.99
C GLN A 89 10.37 16.06 2.71
N ALA A 90 9.26 16.30 2.00
CA ALA A 90 9.25 17.12 0.79
C ALA A 90 9.66 18.58 1.09
N ALA A 91 9.19 19.15 2.21
CA ALA A 91 9.59 20.49 2.65
C ALA A 91 11.08 20.55 3.02
N ALA A 92 11.58 19.56 3.75
CA ALA A 92 12.99 19.47 4.11
C ALA A 92 13.90 19.36 2.88
N ASN A 93 13.49 18.58 1.87
CA ASN A 93 14.24 18.42 0.62
C ASN A 93 14.24 19.69 -0.25
N ARG A 94 13.23 20.56 -0.15
CA ARG A 94 13.17 21.84 -0.87
C ARG A 94 14.10 22.91 -0.26
N ASN A 95 14.41 22.78 1.02
CA ASN A 95 15.27 23.70 1.78
C ASN A 95 16.75 23.28 1.80
N ARG A 96 17.11 22.21 1.07
CA ARG A 96 18.48 21.76 0.84
C ARG A 96 18.96 22.20 -0.54
#